data_AF-A0A522REL5-F1
#
_entry.id   AF-A0A522REL5-F1
#
_cell.length_a   1.000
_cell.length_b   1.000
_cell.length_c   1.000
_cell.angle_alpha   90.00
_cell.angle_beta   90.00
_cell.angle_gamma   90.00
#
_symmetry.space_group_name_H-M   'P 1'
#
loop_
_entity.id
_entity.type
_entity.pdbx_description
1 polymer ?
#
loop_
_entity_poly.entity_id
_entity_poly.type
_entity_poly.pdbx_seq_one_letter_code
_entity_poly.pdbx_strand_id
1 'polypeptide(L)' 'MEKFMGKYRSPSARAPWWDYASDGAYFITICTANRECIFGDIINHEMVYSEIGLIVKNEWEKSFEIRNELFCNSWV' A
#
# COMPACT_ATOMS: atom_id res chain seq x y z
N MET A 1 -9.06 -31.07 -11.96
CA MET A 1 -8.98 -30.22 -10.74
C MET A 1 -9.53 -31.02 -9.58
N GLU A 2 -8.72 -31.30 -8.55
CA GLU A 2 -9.22 -31.92 -7.31
C GLU A 2 -10.19 -30.98 -6.59
N LYS A 3 -11.27 -31.53 -6.02
CA LYS A 3 -12.25 -30.79 -5.23
C LYS A 3 -11.78 -30.72 -3.78
N PHE A 4 -11.66 -29.52 -3.22
CA PHE A 4 -11.42 -29.35 -1.78
C PHE A 4 -12.76 -29.37 -1.04
N MET A 5 -12.95 -30.30 -0.10
CA MET A 5 -14.23 -30.50 0.62
C MET A 5 -15.46 -30.61 -0.32
N GLY A 6 -15.30 -31.29 -1.46
CA GLY A 6 -16.39 -31.48 -2.43
C GLY A 6 -16.77 -30.23 -3.25
N LYS A 7 -16.06 -29.09 -3.09
CA LYS A 7 -16.30 -27.85 -3.83
C LYS A 7 -15.15 -27.56 -4.81
N TYR A 8 -15.48 -27.00 -5.97
CA TYR A 8 -14.48 -26.39 -6.84
C TYR A 8 -13.95 -25.13 -6.15
N ARG A 9 -12.64 -25.05 -5.94
CA ARG A 9 -11.98 -23.82 -5.48
C ARG A 9 -10.85 -23.47 -6.43
N SER A 10 -10.67 -22.18 -6.70
CA SER A 10 -9.40 -21.71 -7.24
C SER A 10 -8.32 -21.92 -6.17
N PRO A 11 -7.18 -22.54 -6.49
CA PRO A 11 -6.07 -22.63 -5.56
C PRO A 11 -5.65 -21.23 -5.09
N SER A 12 -5.07 -21.16 -3.90
CA SER A 12 -4.52 -19.89 -3.39
C SER A 12 -3.46 -19.37 -4.35
N ALA A 13 -3.51 -18.08 -4.69
CA ALA A 13 -2.44 -17.41 -5.43
C ALA A 13 -1.18 -17.17 -4.56
N ARG A 14 -1.28 -17.40 -3.24
CA ARG A 14 -0.15 -17.24 -2.31
C ARG A 14 0.91 -18.31 -2.57
N ALA A 15 2.18 -17.92 -2.52
CA ALA A 15 3.31 -18.84 -2.59
C ALA A 15 3.26 -19.78 -1.37
N PRO A 16 3.18 -21.12 -1.57
CA PRO A 16 2.95 -22.06 -0.47
C PRO A 16 4.15 -22.22 0.47
N TRP A 17 5.33 -21.76 0.06
CA TRP A 17 6.57 -21.80 0.84
C TRP A 17 6.89 -20.47 1.55
N TRP A 18 6.06 -19.44 1.41
CA TRP A 18 6.31 -18.13 2.01
C TRP A 18 5.43 -17.90 3.24
N ASP A 19 6.05 -17.48 4.34
CA ASP A 19 5.33 -17.01 5.51
C ASP A 19 4.96 -15.53 5.34
N TYR A 20 3.67 -15.27 5.09
CA TYR A 20 3.14 -13.92 4.93
C TYR A 20 2.99 -13.15 6.26
N ALA A 21 3.25 -13.79 7.40
CA ALA A 21 3.31 -13.12 8.70
C ALA A 21 4.71 -12.58 9.04
N SER A 22 5.73 -12.99 8.29
CA SER A 22 7.10 -12.48 8.43
C SER A 22 7.23 -11.07 7.83
N ASP A 23 8.23 -10.34 8.29
CA ASP A 23 8.55 -8.99 7.80
C ASP A 23 8.84 -9.00 6.29
N GLY A 24 8.39 -7.97 5.59
CA GLY A 24 8.62 -7.79 4.16
C GLY A 24 8.74 -6.33 3.78
N ALA A 25 9.52 -6.05 2.72
CA ALA A 25 9.62 -4.71 2.15
C ALA A 25 8.55 -4.51 1.07
N TYR A 26 7.83 -3.39 1.13
CA TYR A 26 6.75 -3.06 0.20
C TYR A 26 6.95 -1.67 -0.37
N PHE A 27 6.60 -1.52 -1.64
CA PHE A 27 6.37 -0.21 -2.25
C PHE A 27 4.87 0.00 -2.34
N ILE A 28 4.39 1.07 -1.73
CA ILE A 28 2.97 1.43 -1.74
C ILE A 28 2.80 2.66 -2.61
N THR A 29 1.90 2.57 -3.58
CA THR A 29 1.49 3.70 -4.41
C THR A 29 0.04 4.01 -4.08
N ILE A 30 -0.23 5.24 -3.67
CA ILE A 30 -1.58 5.72 -3.42
C ILE A 30 -2.13 6.24 -4.75
N CYS A 31 -3.21 5.62 -5.22
CA CYS A 31 -3.83 5.96 -6.50
C CYS A 31 -5.22 6.57 -6.27
N THR A 32 -5.58 7.52 -7.11
CA THR A 32 -6.88 8.19 -7.14
C THR A 32 -7.77 7.58 -8.22
N ALA A 33 -9.07 7.81 -8.13
CA ALA A 33 -10.00 7.44 -9.19
C ALA A 33 -9.54 8.07 -10.52
N ASN A 34 -9.55 7.27 -11.59
CA ASN A 34 -9.09 7.68 -12.93
C ASN A 34 -7.66 8.26 -12.99
N ARG A 35 -6.83 8.06 -11.94
CA ARG A 35 -5.50 8.65 -11.81
C ARG A 35 -5.50 10.18 -11.86
N GLU A 36 -6.57 10.81 -11.39
CA GLU A 36 -6.63 12.27 -11.28
C GLU A 36 -5.55 12.79 -10.33
N CYS A 37 -4.81 13.82 -10.75
CA CYS A 37 -3.69 14.41 -9.98
C CYS A 37 -4.20 15.32 -8.85
N ILE A 38 -5.04 14.80 -7.97
CA ILE A 38 -5.68 15.61 -6.90
C ILE A 38 -4.81 15.77 -5.66
N PHE A 39 -3.69 15.05 -5.54
CA PHE A 39 -2.78 15.17 -4.39
C PHE A 39 -1.88 16.41 -4.47
N GLY A 40 -1.79 17.06 -5.62
CA GLY A 40 -0.91 18.20 -5.86
C GLY A 40 -0.09 18.02 -7.13
N ASP A 41 0.95 18.84 -7.25
CA ASP A 41 1.79 18.94 -8.44
C ASP A 41 3.26 18.66 -8.10
N ILE A 42 4.03 18.21 -9.09
CA ILE A 42 5.48 18.06 -8.96
C ILE A 42 6.15 19.29 -9.55
N ILE A 43 6.88 20.04 -8.71
CA ILE A 43 7.63 21.23 -9.11
C ILE A 43 9.08 21.03 -8.68
N ASN A 44 10.03 21.18 -9.61
CA ASN A 44 11.47 20.99 -9.35
C ASN A 44 11.82 19.64 -8.66
N HIS A 45 11.16 18.56 -9.07
CA HIS A 45 11.32 17.22 -8.48
C HIS A 45 10.81 17.07 -7.03
N GLU A 46 10.08 18.05 -6.52
CA GLU A 46 9.44 17.99 -5.20
C GLU A 46 7.92 17.98 -5.34
N MET A 47 7.27 17.21 -4.47
CA MET A 47 5.81 17.18 -4.38
C MET A 47 5.31 18.43 -3.64
N VAL A 48 4.55 19.27 -4.35
CA VAL A 48 3.79 20.39 -3.79
C VAL A 48 2.35 19.93 -3.59
N TYR A 49 2.02 19.62 -2.34
CA TYR A 49 0.72 19.05 -2.01
C TYR A 49 -0.44 20.04 -2.15
N SER A 50 -1.58 19.50 -2.59
CA SER A 50 -2.90 20.11 -2.37
C SER A 50 -3.36 19.89 -0.93
N GLU A 51 -4.51 20.45 -0.54
CA GLU A 51 -5.15 20.16 0.74
C GLU A 51 -5.42 18.65 0.93
N ILE A 52 -5.87 17.97 -0.14
CA ILE A 52 -6.11 16.52 -0.12
C ILE A 52 -4.78 15.76 0.01
N GLY A 53 -3.74 16.22 -0.68
CA GLY A 53 -2.39 15.67 -0.56
C GLY A 53 -1.83 15.75 0.86
N LEU A 54 -2.04 16.87 1.55
CA LEU A 54 -1.66 17.03 2.95
C LEU A 54 -2.36 16.03 3.85
N ILE A 55 -3.67 15.81 3.66
CA ILE A 55 -4.43 14.82 4.43
C ILE A 55 -3.83 13.42 4.26
N VAL A 56 -3.54 13.03 3.01
CA VAL A 56 -2.94 11.73 2.70
C VAL A 56 -1.56 11.59 3.35
N LYS A 57 -0.70 12.60 3.23
CA LYS A 57 0.62 12.62 3.87
C LYS A 57 0.51 12.46 5.39
N ASN A 58 -0.37 13.22 6.03
CA ASN A 58 -0.53 13.19 7.49
C ASN A 58 -1.05 11.82 7.99
N GLU A 59 -2.02 11.22 7.31
CA GLU A 59 -2.54 9.90 7.70
C GLU A 59 -1.53 8.77 7.39
N TRP A 60 -0.70 8.94 6.35
CA TRP A 60 0.42 8.05 6.09
C TRP A 60 1.43 8.10 7.24
N GLU A 61 1.89 9.28 7.65
CA GLU A 61 2.83 9.45 8.77
C GLU A 61 2.26 8.90 10.09
N LYS A 62 1.00 9.23 10.39
CA LYS A 62 0.29 8.74 11.57
C LYS A 62 0.17 7.22 11.61
N SER A 63 0.14 6.55 10.46
CA SER A 63 0.08 5.08 10.41
C SER A 63 1.28 4.43 11.09
N PHE A 64 2.46 5.04 11.02
CA PHE A 64 3.69 4.56 11.67
C PHE A 64 3.78 4.95 13.15
N GLU A 65 2.99 5.93 13.60
CA GLU A 65 2.87 6.26 15.02
C GLU A 65 1.96 5.26 15.76
N ILE A 66 0.90 4.80 15.09
CA ILE A 66 -0.13 3.95 15.72
C ILE A 66 0.07 2.45 15.49
N ARG A 67 0.95 2.05 14.55
CA ARG A 67 1.20 0.64 14.19
C ARG A 67 2.66 0.31 14.44
N ASN A 68 2.91 -0.47 15.50
CA ASN A 68 4.25 -0.88 15.90
C ASN A 68 4.91 -1.83 14.90
N GLU A 69 4.12 -2.52 14.08
CA GLU A 69 4.57 -3.46 13.06
C GLU A 69 5.02 -2.78 11.75
N LEU A 70 4.81 -1.46 11.60
CA LEU A 70 5.17 -0.73 10.39
C LEU A 70 6.41 0.14 10.60
N PHE A 71 7.26 0.18 9.58
CA PHE A 71 8.40 1.08 9.51
C PHE A 71 8.44 1.76 8.13
N CYS A 72 8.56 3.09 8.11
CA CYS A 72 8.64 3.85 6.87
C CYS A 72 10.11 4.11 6.50
N ASN A 73 10.60 3.43 5.46
CA ASN A 73 11.96 3.66 4.97
C ASN A 73 12.11 4.99 4.22
N SER A 74 11.12 5.35 3.40
CA SER A 74 11.15 6.55 2.57
C SER A 74 9.75 6.98 2.20
N TRP A 75 9.56 8.29 2.02
CA TRP A 75 8.41 8.92 1.41
C TRP A 75 8.93 9.80 0.27
N VAL A 76 8.31 9.71 -0.92
CA VAL A 76 8.77 10.36 -2.17
C VAL A 76 7.64 11.22 -2.72
#